data_AF-A0A2G6NX50-F1
#
_entry.id   AF-A0A2G6NX50-F1
#
_cell.length_a   1.000
_cell.length_b   1.000
_cell.length_c   1.000
_cell.angle_alpha   90.00
_cell.angle_beta   90.00
_cell.angle_gamma   90.00
#
_symmetry.space_group_name_H-M   'P 1'
#
loop_
_entity.id
_entity.type
_entity.pdbx_description
1 polymer ?
#
loop_
_entity_poly.entity_id
_entity_poly.type
_entity_poly.pdbx_seq_one_letter_code
_entity_poly.pdbx_strand_id
1 'polypeptide(L)'
;MKKTTRQDYEERMLRVLLHIRDNLDRNPGLDELAAVAHFSPYHFHRIFRGMVGESLQSHLRRLRIVGTNPAALLRCPTEEEKMDVKIVQEDEQRVAFVRHTGPYDQCDQAWDRLCTHLGAAGRLGPDCRFIGLCYDDPDITPADKLRYDACVSVDADFQPEGDIGVQVLPGGCFAQTTHFGPYENLSITYSRLLGQWLPASGRRFKQEVIREVYLNDPQTAEPEDLVTDILLPLEEA
;
A
#
# COMPACT_ATOMS: atom_id res chain seq x y z
N MET A 1 36.94 -15.49 -19.01
CA MET A 1 36.73 -14.83 -17.70
C MET A 1 35.64 -15.59 -16.97
N LYS A 2 35.84 -15.97 -15.69
CA LYS A 2 34.79 -16.63 -14.90
C LYS A 2 33.63 -15.64 -14.73
N LYS A 3 32.40 -16.01 -15.13
CA LYS A 3 31.21 -15.23 -14.80
C LYS A 3 31.18 -15.04 -13.29
N THR A 4 30.99 -13.80 -12.84
CA THR A 4 30.85 -13.54 -11.40
C THR A 4 29.55 -14.19 -10.92
N THR A 5 29.52 -14.66 -9.68
CA THR A 5 28.33 -15.31 -9.07
C THR A 5 27.06 -14.50 -9.29
N ARG A 6 27.15 -13.17 -9.25
CA ARG A 6 26.05 -12.23 -9.51
C ARG A 6 25.52 -12.28 -10.95
N GLN A 7 26.40 -12.30 -11.95
CA GLN A 7 26.00 -12.38 -13.36
C GLN A 7 25.26 -13.70 -13.68
N ASP A 8 25.65 -14.80 -13.03
CA ASP A 8 24.95 -16.08 -13.16
C ASP A 8 23.54 -16.04 -12.55
N TYR A 9 23.36 -15.36 -11.41
CA TYR A 9 22.03 -15.12 -10.83
C TYR A 9 21.15 -14.23 -11.71
N GLU A 10 21.71 -13.16 -12.27
CA GLU A 10 20.98 -12.24 -13.16
C GLU A 10 20.50 -12.95 -14.44
N GLU A 11 21.34 -13.75 -15.09
CA GLU A 11 20.96 -14.53 -16.27
C GLU A 11 19.87 -15.58 -15.97
N ARG A 12 19.96 -16.23 -14.80
CA ARG A 12 18.93 -17.19 -14.35
C ARG A 12 17.61 -16.50 -14.08
N MET A 13 17.64 -15.34 -13.41
CA MET A 13 16.45 -14.54 -13.16
C MET A 13 15.82 -14.00 -14.44
N LEU A 14 16.63 -13.62 -15.42
CA LEU A 14 16.15 -13.21 -16.74
C LEU A 14 15.28 -14.29 -17.41
N ARG A 15 15.72 -15.55 -17.34
CA ARG A 15 14.95 -16.69 -17.87
C ARG A 15 13.61 -16.89 -17.16
N VAL A 16 13.59 -16.67 -15.85
CA VAL A 16 12.37 -16.77 -15.04
C VAL A 16 11.37 -15.69 -15.45
N LEU A 17 11.81 -14.44 -15.57
CA LEU A 17 10.93 -13.33 -15.96
C LEU A 17 10.38 -13.50 -17.38
N LEU A 18 11.20 -13.99 -18.32
CA LEU A 18 10.77 -14.39 -19.66
C LEU A 18 9.74 -15.51 -19.64
N HIS A 19 9.94 -16.50 -18.77
CA HIS A 19 9.02 -17.62 -18.64
C HIS A 19 7.68 -17.19 -18.03
N ILE A 20 7.70 -16.31 -17.02
CA ILE A 20 6.49 -15.70 -16.45
C ILE A 20 5.72 -14.93 -17.53
N ARG A 21 6.42 -14.15 -18.36
CA ARG A 21 5.83 -13.41 -19.48
C ARG A 21 5.05 -14.32 -20.42
N ASP A 22 5.71 -15.38 -20.87
CA ASP A 22 5.18 -16.23 -21.94
C ASP A 22 4.08 -17.19 -21.43
N ASN A 23 3.84 -17.22 -20.12
CA ASN A 23 2.95 -18.17 -19.45
C ASN A 23 2.05 -17.52 -18.39
N LEU A 24 1.84 -16.20 -18.45
CA LEU A 24 1.11 -15.45 -17.42
C LEU A 24 -0.34 -15.95 -17.23
N ASP A 25 -0.96 -16.37 -18.33
CA ASP A 25 -2.34 -16.90 -18.38
C ASP A 25 -2.50 -18.24 -17.64
N ARG A 26 -1.44 -19.05 -17.54
CA ARG A 26 -1.49 -20.38 -16.91
C ARG A 26 -1.12 -20.42 -15.44
N ASN A 27 -0.76 -19.28 -14.84
CA ASN A 27 -0.32 -19.17 -13.44
C ASN A 27 0.88 -20.07 -13.10
N PRO A 28 2.10 -19.79 -13.59
CA PRO A 28 3.23 -20.66 -13.33
C PRO A 28 3.53 -20.72 -11.83
N GLY A 29 3.62 -21.95 -11.30
CA GLY A 29 3.83 -22.20 -9.87
C GLY A 29 5.27 -21.94 -9.43
N LEU A 30 5.49 -21.83 -8.12
CA LEU A 30 6.83 -21.63 -7.53
C LEU A 30 7.83 -22.71 -7.99
N ASP A 31 7.42 -23.99 -7.99
CA ASP A 31 8.27 -25.10 -8.35
C ASP A 31 8.70 -25.07 -9.82
N GLU A 32 7.79 -24.63 -10.69
CA GLU A 32 8.04 -24.45 -12.12
C GLU A 32 9.07 -23.34 -12.35
N LEU A 33 8.90 -22.19 -11.69
CA LEU A 33 9.78 -21.04 -11.83
C LEU A 33 11.16 -21.28 -11.20
N ALA A 34 11.22 -21.99 -10.08
CA ALA A 34 12.46 -22.42 -9.49
C ALA A 34 13.22 -23.40 -10.40
N ALA A 35 12.51 -24.31 -11.08
CA ALA A 35 13.10 -25.22 -12.05
C ALA A 35 13.68 -24.47 -13.26
N VAL A 36 13.00 -23.43 -13.77
CA VAL A 36 13.50 -22.56 -14.84
C VAL A 36 14.78 -21.82 -14.44
N ALA A 37 14.90 -21.43 -13.17
CA ALA A 37 16.10 -20.79 -12.62
C ALA A 37 17.25 -21.76 -12.30
N HIS A 38 16.98 -23.07 -12.33
CA HIS A 38 17.84 -24.12 -11.75
C HIS A 38 18.20 -23.85 -10.29
N PHE A 39 17.19 -23.49 -9.49
CA PHE A 39 17.30 -23.31 -8.04
C PHE A 39 16.35 -24.26 -7.32
N SER A 40 16.63 -24.51 -6.03
CA SER A 40 15.59 -25.06 -5.15
C SER A 40 14.49 -24.01 -4.96
N PRO A 41 13.23 -24.41 -4.74
CA PRO A 41 12.11 -23.47 -4.51
C PRO A 41 12.41 -22.44 -3.42
N TYR A 42 13.03 -22.88 -2.32
CA TYR A 42 13.41 -22.02 -1.20
C TYR A 42 14.50 -21.00 -1.57
N HIS A 43 15.54 -21.42 -2.29
CA HIS A 43 16.62 -20.50 -2.71
C HIS A 43 16.13 -19.54 -3.79
N PHE A 44 15.29 -20.02 -4.70
CA PHE A 44 14.63 -19.19 -5.70
C PHE A 44 13.82 -18.07 -5.04
N HIS A 45 12.98 -18.37 -4.04
CA HIS A 45 12.19 -17.37 -3.35
C HIS A 45 13.05 -16.26 -2.72
N ARG A 46 14.14 -16.66 -2.04
CA ARG A 46 15.07 -15.71 -1.41
C ARG A 46 15.79 -14.81 -2.43
N ILE A 47 16.24 -15.39 -3.54
CA ILE A 47 16.93 -14.64 -4.60
C ILE A 47 15.96 -13.74 -5.35
N PHE A 48 14.75 -14.22 -5.65
CA PHE A 48 13.71 -13.45 -6.30
C PHE A 48 13.38 -12.20 -5.49
N ARG A 49 13.08 -12.34 -4.19
CA ARG A 49 12.79 -11.20 -3.31
C ARG A 49 13.99 -10.24 -3.22
N GLY A 50 15.20 -10.77 -3.12
CA GLY A 50 16.41 -9.95 -3.04
C GLY A 50 16.76 -9.19 -4.32
N MET A 51 16.37 -9.70 -5.50
CA MET A 51 16.68 -9.08 -6.79
C MET A 51 15.52 -8.23 -7.35
N VAL A 52 14.28 -8.65 -7.14
CA VAL A 52 13.07 -8.01 -7.67
C VAL A 52 12.47 -7.02 -6.65
N GLY A 53 12.77 -7.18 -5.36
CA GLY A 53 12.27 -6.29 -4.30
C GLY A 53 10.85 -6.60 -3.82
N GLU A 54 10.19 -7.61 -4.39
CA GLU A 54 8.86 -8.07 -4.00
C GLU A 54 8.75 -9.60 -4.01
N SER A 55 7.64 -10.14 -3.50
CA SER A 55 7.36 -11.57 -3.58
C SER A 55 7.01 -12.00 -5.01
N LEU A 56 7.24 -13.28 -5.34
CA LEU A 56 6.82 -13.82 -6.64
C LEU A 56 5.31 -13.66 -6.88
N GLN A 57 4.50 -13.86 -5.84
CA GLN A 57 3.04 -13.77 -5.97
C GLN A 57 2.59 -12.32 -6.23
N SER A 58 3.16 -11.36 -5.50
CA SER A 58 2.92 -9.92 -5.74
C SER A 58 3.31 -9.53 -7.17
N HIS A 59 4.44 -10.05 -7.65
CA HIS A 59 4.90 -9.83 -9.02
C HIS A 59 3.91 -10.40 -10.06
N LEU A 60 3.49 -11.67 -9.89
CA LEU A 60 2.52 -12.31 -10.79
C LEU A 60 1.17 -11.59 -10.78
N ARG A 61 0.69 -11.16 -9.60
CA ARG A 61 -0.57 -10.41 -9.44
C ARG A 61 -0.50 -9.06 -10.16
N ARG A 62 0.60 -8.32 -9.98
CA ARG A 62 0.85 -7.04 -10.67
C ARG A 62 0.81 -7.22 -12.20
N LEU A 63 1.52 -8.22 -12.71
CA LEU A 63 1.60 -8.46 -14.15
C LEU A 63 0.24 -8.80 -14.77
N ARG A 64 -0.64 -9.45 -14.02
CA ARG A 64 -2.00 -9.78 -14.45
C ARG A 64 -2.92 -8.58 -14.53
N ILE A 65 -2.79 -7.65 -13.59
CA ILE A 65 -3.60 -6.43 -13.54
C ILE A 65 -3.17 -5.47 -14.67
N VAL A 66 -1.86 -5.40 -14.97
CA VAL A 66 -1.30 -4.42 -15.91
C VAL A 66 -1.58 -4.76 -17.39
N GLY A 67 -1.94 -6.00 -17.73
CA GLY A 67 -2.36 -6.35 -19.09
C GLY A 67 -1.33 -5.99 -20.18
N THR A 68 -0.33 -6.85 -20.37
CA THR A 68 0.51 -6.93 -21.58
C THR A 68 1.27 -5.65 -21.99
N ASN A 69 2.45 -5.41 -21.38
CA ASN A 69 3.57 -4.83 -22.13
C ASN A 69 4.83 -5.70 -21.98
N PRO A 70 5.17 -6.52 -23.00
CA PRO A 70 6.27 -7.49 -22.92
C PRO A 70 7.67 -6.86 -22.81
N ALA A 71 7.81 -5.53 -22.93
CA ALA A 71 9.07 -4.81 -22.72
C ALA A 71 9.35 -4.47 -21.24
N ALA A 72 8.36 -4.58 -20.34
CA ALA A 72 8.54 -4.27 -18.92
C ALA A 72 9.30 -5.37 -18.14
N LEU A 73 9.42 -6.57 -18.70
CA LEU A 73 9.85 -7.78 -17.99
C LEU A 73 11.37 -8.05 -17.99
N LEU A 74 12.18 -7.21 -18.65
CA LEU A 74 13.64 -7.39 -18.75
C LEU A 74 14.45 -6.17 -18.29
N ARG A 75 13.82 -5.17 -17.68
CA ARG A 75 14.55 -3.96 -17.30
C ARG A 75 15.17 -4.13 -15.91
N CYS A 76 16.51 -4.12 -15.87
CA CYS A 76 17.24 -3.67 -14.67
C CYS A 76 16.62 -2.34 -14.21
N PRO A 77 16.50 -2.09 -12.89
CA PRO A 77 15.90 -0.86 -12.40
C PRO A 77 16.79 0.32 -12.78
N THR A 78 16.47 0.97 -13.89
CA THR A 78 16.97 2.28 -14.27
C THR A 78 15.77 3.12 -14.67
N GLU A 79 15.59 4.20 -13.92
CA GLU A 79 14.78 5.41 -14.19
C GLU A 79 13.41 5.20 -14.88
N GLU A 80 12.33 5.49 -14.14
CA GLU A 80 10.92 5.57 -14.60
C GLU A 80 10.05 4.30 -14.55
N GLU A 81 9.94 3.62 -13.39
CA GLU A 81 8.61 3.11 -13.01
C GLU A 81 7.79 4.26 -12.44
N LYS A 82 7.11 5.01 -13.31
CA LYS A 82 6.18 6.06 -12.89
C LYS A 82 5.10 5.40 -12.02
N MET A 83 5.05 5.86 -10.77
CA MET A 83 4.01 5.50 -9.82
C MET A 83 2.63 5.79 -10.45
N ASP A 84 1.71 4.82 -10.39
CA ASP A 84 0.33 5.01 -10.86
C ASP A 84 -0.41 5.89 -9.85
N VAL A 85 -0.54 7.17 -10.20
CA VAL A 85 -1.25 8.16 -9.39
C VAL A 85 -2.42 8.70 -10.19
N LYS A 86 -3.61 8.59 -9.62
CA LYS A 86 -4.86 9.10 -10.18
C LYS A 86 -5.25 10.36 -9.43
N ILE A 87 -5.79 11.33 -10.16
CA ILE A 87 -6.42 12.49 -9.54
C ILE A 87 -7.87 12.15 -9.33
N VAL A 88 -8.32 12.20 -8.08
CA VAL A 88 -9.67 11.85 -7.67
C VAL A 88 -10.31 13.01 -6.92
N GLN A 89 -11.63 13.12 -7.04
CA GLN A 89 -12.42 14.06 -6.25
C GLN A 89 -13.13 13.24 -5.17
N GLU A 90 -12.89 13.58 -3.91
CA GLU A 90 -13.59 12.97 -2.77
C GLU A 90 -14.67 13.92 -2.26
N ASP A 91 -15.82 13.36 -1.90
CA ASP A 91 -16.86 14.10 -1.18
C ASP A 91 -16.48 14.27 0.30
N GLU A 92 -17.13 15.21 0.96
CA GLU A 92 -17.04 15.35 2.40
C GLU A 92 -17.57 14.09 3.09
N GLN A 93 -16.82 13.58 4.08
CA GLN A 93 -17.16 12.32 4.73
C GLN A 93 -17.17 12.45 6.25
N ARG A 94 -18.31 12.11 6.87
CA ARG A 94 -18.43 12.02 8.33
C ARG A 94 -17.83 10.70 8.81
N VAL A 95 -17.00 10.77 9.85
CA VAL A 95 -16.33 9.60 10.43
C VAL A 95 -16.44 9.60 11.96
N ALA A 96 -16.61 8.42 12.53
CA ALA A 96 -16.31 8.16 13.92
C ALA A 96 -14.82 7.87 14.04
N PHE A 97 -14.16 8.36 15.10
CA PHE A 97 -12.73 8.15 15.26
C PHE A 97 -12.32 7.89 16.71
N VAL A 98 -11.22 7.17 16.86
CA VAL A 98 -10.47 7.04 18.12
C VAL A 98 -9.05 7.53 17.86
N ARG A 99 -8.58 8.45 18.70
CA ARG A 99 -7.23 9.00 18.62
C ARG A 99 -6.23 8.10 19.34
N HIS A 100 -5.12 7.83 18.65
CA HIS A 100 -3.88 7.31 19.19
C HIS A 100 -2.83 8.43 19.27
N THR A 101 -2.03 8.42 20.31
CA THR A 101 -0.85 9.29 20.42
C THR A 101 0.33 8.44 20.87
N GLY A 102 1.33 8.34 20.01
CA GLY A 102 2.42 7.39 20.12
C GLY A 102 2.81 6.79 18.77
N PRO A 103 3.74 5.83 18.76
CA PRO A 103 4.22 5.16 17.55
C PRO A 103 3.08 4.61 16.68
N TYR A 104 3.14 4.82 15.36
CA TYR A 104 2.12 4.33 14.44
C TYR A 104 2.02 2.80 14.39
N ASP A 105 3.12 2.09 14.67
CA ASP A 105 3.13 0.62 14.79
C ASP A 105 2.35 0.09 16.00
N GLN A 106 1.79 0.98 16.83
CA GLN A 106 0.96 0.65 18.00
C GLN A 106 -0.45 1.21 17.87
N CYS A 107 -0.86 1.68 16.68
CA CYS A 107 -2.18 2.24 16.46
C CYS A 107 -3.33 1.21 16.51
N ASP A 108 -3.00 -0.09 16.51
CA ASP A 108 -3.97 -1.21 16.58
C ASP A 108 -4.95 -1.05 17.75
N GLN A 109 -4.49 -0.51 18.89
CA GLN A 109 -5.35 -0.28 20.06
C GLN A 109 -6.50 0.70 19.78
N ALA A 110 -6.30 1.68 18.89
CA ALA A 110 -7.36 2.60 18.48
C ALA A 110 -8.35 1.90 17.55
N TRP A 111 -7.86 1.08 16.60
CA TRP A 111 -8.68 0.25 15.73
C TRP A 111 -9.54 -0.74 16.52
N ASP A 112 -8.94 -1.48 17.46
CA ASP A 112 -9.64 -2.46 18.29
C ASP A 112 -10.79 -1.82 19.06
N ARG A 113 -10.55 -0.65 19.68
CA ARG A 113 -11.58 0.08 20.43
C ARG A 113 -12.71 0.56 19.53
N LEU A 114 -12.36 1.17 18.40
CA LEU A 114 -13.34 1.70 17.46
C LEU A 114 -14.21 0.58 16.86
N CYS A 115 -13.58 -0.47 16.35
CA CYS A 115 -14.27 -1.60 15.74
C CYS A 115 -15.10 -2.39 16.76
N THR A 116 -14.61 -2.57 18.00
CA THR A 116 -15.40 -3.22 19.06
C THR A 116 -16.68 -2.46 19.35
N HIS A 117 -16.60 -1.14 19.49
CA HIS A 117 -17.77 -0.33 19.81
C HIS A 117 -18.76 -0.25 18.63
N LEU A 118 -18.28 0.05 17.42
CA LEU A 118 -19.13 0.12 16.23
C LEU A 118 -19.73 -1.25 15.89
N GLY A 119 -18.97 -2.32 16.08
CA GLY A 119 -19.45 -3.70 15.90
C GLY A 119 -20.55 -4.05 16.88
N ALA A 120 -20.40 -3.72 18.17
CA ALA A 120 -21.44 -3.94 19.19
C ALA A 120 -22.73 -3.14 18.90
N ALA A 121 -22.60 -1.97 18.27
CA ALA A 121 -23.74 -1.15 17.84
C ALA A 121 -24.36 -1.59 16.49
N GLY A 122 -23.80 -2.62 15.83
CA GLY A 122 -24.25 -3.07 14.50
C GLY A 122 -24.01 -2.04 13.39
N ARG A 123 -23.03 -1.15 13.57
CA ARG A 123 -22.70 -0.04 12.66
C ARG A 123 -21.50 -0.33 11.75
N LEU A 124 -20.94 -1.53 11.79
CA LEU A 124 -19.95 -2.00 10.82
C LEU A 124 -20.66 -2.76 9.70
N GLY A 125 -20.68 -2.16 8.51
CA GLY A 125 -21.27 -2.72 7.30
C GLY A 125 -20.28 -2.78 6.13
N PRO A 126 -20.67 -3.39 5.00
CA PRO A 126 -19.81 -3.50 3.82
C PRO A 126 -19.49 -2.16 3.17
N ASP A 127 -20.33 -1.14 3.38
CA ASP A 127 -20.14 0.20 2.83
C ASP A 127 -19.28 1.10 3.72
N CYS A 128 -18.86 0.61 4.90
CA CYS A 128 -17.99 1.36 5.80
C CYS A 128 -16.58 1.48 5.20
N ARG A 129 -16.07 2.72 5.15
CA ARG A 129 -14.68 3.00 4.81
C ARG A 129 -13.84 3.07 6.08
N PHE A 130 -12.74 2.32 6.10
CA PHE A 130 -11.75 2.31 7.17
C PHE A 130 -10.60 3.24 6.78
N ILE A 131 -10.39 4.30 7.55
CA ILE A 131 -9.48 5.39 7.21
C ILE A 131 -8.50 5.67 8.36
N GLY A 132 -7.20 5.62 8.08
CA GLY A 132 -6.15 6.12 8.94
C GLY A 132 -5.79 7.57 8.61
N LEU A 133 -5.73 8.43 9.62
CA LEU A 133 -5.27 9.82 9.48
C LEU A 133 -3.90 9.98 10.12
N CYS A 134 -2.87 10.14 9.28
CA CYS A 134 -1.48 10.30 9.70
C CYS A 134 -1.13 11.80 9.78
N TYR A 135 -1.22 12.40 10.97
CA TYR A 135 -1.06 13.85 11.13
C TYR A 135 0.39 14.32 11.08
N ASP A 136 1.30 13.46 11.52
CA ASP A 136 2.68 13.83 11.82
C ASP A 136 3.66 12.94 11.05
N ASP A 137 4.79 13.51 10.64
CA ASP A 137 5.87 12.77 9.99
C ASP A 137 6.73 12.04 11.04
N PRO A 138 6.86 10.70 11.01
CA PRO A 138 7.65 9.93 11.96
C PRO A 138 9.16 10.19 11.90
N ASP A 139 9.69 10.72 10.79
CA ASP A 139 11.10 11.07 10.67
C ASP A 139 11.43 12.41 11.33
N ILE A 140 10.42 13.24 11.61
CA ILE A 140 10.56 14.60 12.15
C ILE A 140 9.99 14.69 13.58
N THR A 141 8.86 14.04 13.82
CA THR A 141 8.09 14.16 15.05
C THR A 141 8.48 13.06 16.04
N PRO A 142 8.78 13.39 17.31
CA PRO A 142 9.08 12.39 18.33
C PRO A 142 8.00 11.32 18.42
N ALA A 143 8.41 10.06 18.60
CA ALA A 143 7.53 8.90 18.56
C ALA A 143 6.37 8.98 19.56
N ASP A 144 6.59 9.58 20.74
CA ASP A 144 5.58 9.80 21.80
C ASP A 144 4.61 10.96 21.52
N LYS A 145 4.79 11.67 20.40
CA LYS A 145 3.97 12.82 19.98
C LYS A 145 3.29 12.63 18.64
N LEU A 146 3.52 11.51 17.96
CA LEU A 146 2.84 11.16 16.72
C LEU A 146 1.35 10.99 16.98
N ARG A 147 0.50 11.68 16.22
CA ARG A 147 -0.96 11.58 16.33
C ARG A 147 -1.51 10.82 15.15
N TYR A 148 -2.36 9.84 15.46
CA TYR A 148 -3.08 9.05 14.49
C TYR A 148 -4.54 8.96 14.89
N ASP A 149 -5.46 9.14 13.94
CA ASP A 149 -6.87 8.82 14.17
C ASP A 149 -7.23 7.59 13.34
N ALA A 150 -7.65 6.52 14.03
CA ALA A 150 -8.37 5.42 13.39
C ALA A 150 -9.81 5.89 13.15
N CYS A 151 -10.28 5.83 11.91
CA CYS A 151 -11.58 6.35 11.51
C CYS A 151 -12.41 5.29 10.77
N VAL A 152 -13.72 5.30 11.01
CA VAL A 152 -14.70 4.55 10.21
C VAL A 152 -15.80 5.51 9.74
N SER A 153 -16.19 5.45 8.48
CA SER A 153 -17.29 6.26 7.95
C SER A 153 -18.61 5.95 8.67
N VAL A 154 -19.35 7.00 9.03
CA VAL A 154 -20.63 6.88 9.73
C VAL A 154 -21.68 7.82 9.15
N ASP A 155 -22.94 7.42 9.28
CA ASP A 155 -24.09 8.21 8.85
C ASP A 155 -24.33 9.43 9.75
N ALA A 156 -25.20 10.33 9.29
CA ALA A 156 -25.51 11.58 10.00
C ALA A 156 -26.21 11.37 11.36
N ASP A 157 -26.91 10.25 11.54
CA ASP A 157 -27.60 9.90 12.78
C ASP A 157 -26.66 9.35 13.86
N PHE A 158 -25.43 8.96 13.50
CA PHE A 158 -24.46 8.41 14.43
C PHE A 158 -24.14 9.40 15.55
N GLN A 159 -24.27 8.92 16.79
CA GLN A 159 -23.95 9.65 18.01
C GLN A 159 -22.69 9.04 18.64
N PRO A 160 -21.66 9.86 18.96
CA PRO A 160 -20.49 9.37 19.68
C PRO A 160 -20.84 8.93 21.10
N GLU A 161 -20.16 7.90 21.57
CA GLU A 161 -20.24 7.43 22.96
C GLU A 161 -18.83 7.16 23.52
N GLY A 162 -18.65 7.44 24.81
CA GLY A 162 -17.36 7.24 25.49
C GLY A 162 -16.23 8.05 24.86
N ASP A 163 -15.14 7.37 24.51
CA ASP A 163 -13.92 7.96 23.96
C ASP A 163 -13.96 8.12 22.42
N ILE A 164 -15.08 7.78 21.78
CA ILE A 164 -15.23 7.91 20.33
C ILE A 164 -15.61 9.34 19.99
N GLY A 165 -14.79 9.97 19.16
CA GLY A 165 -15.11 11.27 18.56
C GLY A 165 -15.88 11.11 17.25
N VAL A 166 -16.48 12.21 16.79
CA VAL A 166 -16.99 12.34 15.43
C VAL A 166 -16.35 13.56 14.79
N GLN A 167 -15.89 13.41 13.56
CA GLN A 167 -15.38 14.51 12.76
C GLN A 167 -15.83 14.39 11.31
N VAL A 168 -15.64 15.48 10.58
CA VAL A 168 -15.94 15.57 9.16
C VAL A 168 -14.62 15.73 8.41
N LEU A 169 -14.31 14.75 7.56
CA LEU A 169 -13.18 14.81 6.66
C LEU A 169 -13.56 15.67 5.45
N PRO A 170 -12.81 16.75 5.17
CA PRO A 170 -13.16 17.64 4.07
C PRO A 170 -13.14 16.91 2.73
N GLY A 171 -14.07 17.24 1.84
CA GLY A 171 -13.95 16.82 0.43
C GLY A 171 -12.82 17.57 -0.28
N GLY A 172 -12.59 17.24 -1.55
CA GLY A 172 -11.64 17.98 -2.39
C GLY A 172 -10.91 17.11 -3.40
N CYS A 173 -9.88 17.71 -4.00
CA CYS A 173 -9.00 17.08 -4.97
C CYS A 173 -7.86 16.33 -4.25
N PHE A 174 -7.68 15.06 -4.58
CA PHE A 174 -6.63 14.21 -4.03
C PHE A 174 -5.80 13.56 -5.15
N ALA A 175 -4.52 13.37 -4.90
CA ALA A 175 -3.72 12.36 -5.59
C ALA A 175 -3.87 11.03 -4.86
N GLN A 176 -4.45 10.04 -5.54
CA GLN A 176 -4.59 8.69 -5.05
C GLN A 176 -3.55 7.77 -5.68
N THR A 177 -2.89 6.99 -4.86
CA THR A 177 -2.08 5.83 -5.27
C THR A 177 -2.51 4.62 -4.45
N THR A 178 -2.33 3.42 -5.00
CA THR A 178 -2.58 2.17 -4.25
C THR A 178 -1.28 1.54 -3.81
N HIS A 179 -1.17 1.28 -2.51
CA HIS A 179 -0.15 0.43 -1.90
C HIS A 179 -0.63 -1.02 -1.87
N PHE A 180 0.28 -1.93 -2.19
CA PHE A 180 0.06 -3.38 -2.11
C PHE A 180 1.11 -4.01 -1.20
N GLY A 181 0.65 -4.81 -0.24
CA GLY A 181 1.50 -5.53 0.69
C GLY A 181 1.55 -4.90 2.09
N PRO A 182 2.55 -5.29 2.90
CA PRO A 182 2.52 -5.05 4.33
C PRO A 182 2.75 -3.58 4.68
N TYR A 183 2.10 -3.11 5.76
CA TYR A 183 2.16 -1.72 6.21
C TYR A 183 3.59 -1.21 6.50
N GLU A 184 4.53 -2.08 6.85
CA GLU A 184 5.96 -1.75 7.00
C GLU A 184 6.56 -1.09 5.74
N ASN A 185 6.01 -1.42 4.56
CA ASN A 185 6.45 -0.89 3.28
C ASN A 185 5.69 0.37 2.84
N LEU A 186 4.74 0.88 3.63
CA LEU A 186 4.04 2.14 3.32
C LEU A 186 5.03 3.30 3.18
N SER A 187 6.07 3.34 4.01
CA SER A 187 7.17 4.32 3.96
C SER A 187 7.80 4.48 2.57
N ILE A 188 7.94 3.37 1.82
CA ILE A 188 8.46 3.36 0.45
C ILE A 188 7.49 4.05 -0.50
N THR A 189 6.18 3.81 -0.30
CA THR A 189 5.12 4.42 -1.12
C THR A 189 5.03 5.92 -0.86
N TYR A 190 5.09 6.34 0.40
CA TYR A 190 5.19 7.76 0.79
C TYR A 190 6.42 8.43 0.18
N SER A 191 7.59 7.79 0.26
CA SER A 191 8.84 8.31 -0.31
C SER A 191 8.73 8.55 -1.82
N ARG A 192 8.07 7.64 -2.56
CA ARG A 192 7.84 7.80 -4.00
C ARG A 192 6.78 8.87 -4.28
N LEU A 193 5.67 8.89 -3.55
CA LEU A 193 4.57 9.84 -3.76
C LEU A 193 5.01 11.28 -3.47
N LEU A 194 5.57 11.52 -2.29
CA LEU A 194 5.96 12.85 -1.81
C LEU A 194 7.32 13.28 -2.36
N GLY A 195 8.28 12.35 -2.46
CA GLY A 195 9.66 12.67 -2.84
C GLY A 195 9.93 12.67 -4.34
N GLN A 196 9.11 12.00 -5.15
CA GLN A 196 9.34 11.87 -6.59
C GLN A 196 8.15 12.35 -7.42
N TRP A 197 6.95 11.77 -7.18
CA TRP A 197 5.78 12.07 -8.00
C TRP A 197 5.28 13.50 -7.79
N LEU A 198 5.07 13.93 -6.54
CA LEU A 198 4.51 15.25 -6.23
C LEU A 198 5.37 16.38 -6.81
N PRO A 199 6.71 16.43 -6.62
CA PRO A 199 7.56 17.46 -7.22
C PRO A 199 7.52 17.47 -8.75
N ALA A 200 7.44 16.28 -9.38
CA ALA A 200 7.39 16.15 -10.83
C ALA A 200 6.00 16.45 -11.42
N SER A 201 4.93 16.36 -10.62
CA SER A 201 3.55 16.51 -11.07
C SER A 201 3.14 17.95 -11.36
N GLY A 202 3.88 18.94 -10.83
CA GLY A 202 3.49 20.36 -10.85
C GLY A 202 2.33 20.70 -9.91
N ARG A 203 1.83 19.74 -9.12
CA ARG A 203 0.79 19.95 -8.09
C ARG A 203 1.40 20.44 -6.78
N ARG A 204 0.56 20.98 -5.91
CA ARG A 204 0.93 21.38 -4.55
C ARG A 204 0.16 20.58 -3.52
N PHE A 205 0.87 20.14 -2.49
CA PHE A 205 0.26 19.52 -1.32
C PHE A 205 -0.52 20.57 -0.55
N LYS A 206 -1.82 20.33 -0.36
CA LYS A 206 -2.65 21.12 0.55
C LYS A 206 -2.26 20.71 1.97
N GLN A 207 -1.97 21.65 2.87
CA GLN A 207 -1.54 21.39 4.26
C GLN A 207 -2.66 20.77 5.12
N GLU A 208 -3.17 19.63 4.67
CA GLU A 208 -4.18 18.78 5.29
C GLU A 208 -3.60 17.38 5.50
N VAL A 209 -4.37 16.54 6.19
CA VAL A 209 -3.92 15.21 6.59
C VAL A 209 -4.02 14.22 5.43
N ILE A 210 -2.95 13.43 5.23
CA ILE A 210 -2.96 12.31 4.28
C ILE A 210 -3.85 11.20 4.83
N ARG A 211 -4.64 10.59 3.94
CA ARG A 211 -5.57 9.52 4.31
C ARG A 211 -5.06 8.20 3.79
N GLU A 212 -5.02 7.20 4.67
CA GLU A 212 -4.84 5.80 4.30
C GLU A 212 -6.19 5.11 4.35
N VAL A 213 -6.69 4.64 3.21
CA VAL A 213 -7.97 3.93 3.11
C VAL A 213 -7.68 2.44 2.97
N TYR A 214 -8.00 1.67 4.00
CA TYR A 214 -7.76 0.22 4.02
C TYR A 214 -8.90 -0.50 3.31
N LEU A 215 -8.58 -1.24 2.24
CA LEU A 215 -9.60 -1.86 1.37
C LEU A 215 -9.92 -3.31 1.75
N ASN A 216 -9.12 -3.92 2.61
CA ASN A 216 -9.33 -5.27 3.12
C ASN A 216 -8.89 -5.39 4.58
N ASP A 217 -9.45 -6.39 5.27
CA ASP A 217 -9.25 -6.60 6.70
C ASP A 217 -7.92 -7.31 6.98
N PRO A 218 -6.99 -6.68 7.73
CA PRO A 218 -5.70 -7.28 8.07
C PRO A 218 -5.79 -8.49 9.00
N GLN A 219 -6.94 -8.74 9.64
CA GLN A 219 -7.16 -9.96 10.44
C GLN A 219 -7.49 -11.17 9.57
N THR A 220 -7.91 -10.96 8.31
CA THR A 220 -8.34 -12.03 7.40
C THR A 220 -7.47 -12.16 6.15
N ALA A 221 -6.82 -11.08 5.72
CA ALA A 221 -5.88 -11.08 4.62
C ALA A 221 -4.45 -11.32 5.12
N GLU A 222 -3.66 -12.05 4.34
CA GLU A 222 -2.22 -12.16 4.58
C GLU A 222 -1.56 -10.78 4.37
N PRO A 223 -0.47 -10.45 5.09
CA PRO A 223 0.21 -9.15 4.98
C PRO A 223 0.57 -8.77 3.53
N GLU A 224 0.92 -9.73 2.69
CA GLU A 224 1.26 -9.54 1.28
C GLU A 224 0.06 -9.21 0.39
N ASP A 225 -1.16 -9.48 0.85
CA ASP A 225 -2.41 -9.25 0.12
C ASP A 225 -3.14 -7.99 0.58
N LEU A 226 -2.62 -7.29 1.58
CA LEU A 226 -3.14 -6.00 2.04
C LEU A 226 -3.14 -4.97 0.91
N VAL A 227 -4.22 -4.19 0.85
CA VAL A 227 -4.40 -3.14 -0.14
C VAL A 227 -4.81 -1.86 0.58
N THR A 228 -4.05 -0.79 0.36
CA THR A 228 -4.28 0.50 1.00
C THR A 228 -4.18 1.60 -0.03
N ASP A 229 -5.25 2.38 -0.19
CA ASP A 229 -5.18 3.59 -0.98
C ASP A 229 -4.61 4.73 -0.14
N ILE A 230 -3.62 5.43 -0.66
CA ILE A 230 -3.06 6.64 -0.04
C ILE A 230 -3.58 7.84 -0.82
N LEU A 231 -4.32 8.72 -0.13
CA LEU A 231 -4.89 9.93 -0.69
C LEU A 231 -4.16 11.15 -0.13
N LEU A 232 -3.39 11.77 -1.01
CA LEU A 232 -2.65 13.01 -0.75
C LEU A 232 -3.52 14.22 -1.14
N PRO A 233 -3.96 15.07 -0.20
CA PRO A 233 -4.75 16.25 -0.52
C PRO A 233 -3.95 17.26 -1.35
N LEU A 234 -4.56 17.79 -2.40
CA LEU A 234 -3.94 18.75 -3.32
C LEU A 234 -4.64 20.10 -3.26
N GLU A 235 -3.90 21.17 -3.53
CA GLU A 235 -4.50 22.47 -3.82
C GLU A 235 -5.32 22.39 -5.11
N GLU A 236 -6.44 23.12 -5.18
CA GLU A 236 -7.18 23.28 -6.44
C GLU A 236 -6.30 23.98 -7.48
N ALA A 237 -6.37 23.52 -8.72
CA ALA A 237 -5.53 23.98 -9.83
C ALA A 237 -5.97 25.34 -10.37
#